data_AF-A0A9J6PGL3-F1
#
_entry.id   AF-A0A9J6PGL3-F1
#
_cell.length_a   1.000
_cell.length_b   1.000
_cell.length_c   1.000
_cell.angle_alpha   90.00
_cell.angle_beta   90.00
_cell.angle_gamma   90.00
#
_symmetry.space_group_name_H-M   'P 1'
#
loop_
_entity.id
_entity.type
_entity.pdbx_description
1 polymer ?
#
loop_
_entity_poly.entity_id
_entity_poly.type
_entity_poly.pdbx_seq_one_letter_code
_entity_poly.pdbx_strand_id
1 'polypeptide(L)'
;MIDLLGVFITVFLAELGDKTQLATVLFAAEGRLSPLGVFLAASLALVATTALGVGAGVLAEKHLAALPLKLIAGVGFVVIGLWTIWGHFAERGAA
;
A
#
# COMPACT_ATOMS: atom_id res chain seq x y z
N MET A 1 -20.51 -7.94 9.99
CA MET A 1 -19.67 -9.14 9.72
C MET A 1 -19.32 -9.25 8.23
N ILE A 2 -20.26 -8.95 7.31
CA ILE A 2 -19.99 -8.82 5.86
C ILE A 2 -18.96 -7.69 5.59
N ASP A 3 -18.97 -6.61 6.37
CA ASP A 3 -18.08 -5.45 6.17
C ASP A 3 -16.60 -5.77 6.43
N LEU A 4 -16.29 -6.56 7.47
CA LEU A 4 -14.90 -6.92 7.80
C LEU A 4 -14.31 -7.86 6.75
N LEU A 5 -15.08 -8.84 6.31
CA LEU A 5 -14.68 -9.74 5.22
C LEU A 5 -14.50 -8.97 3.91
N GLY A 6 -15.39 -8.01 3.60
CA GLY A 6 -15.26 -7.15 2.43
C GLY A 6 -13.99 -6.31 2.44
N VAL A 7 -13.68 -5.66 3.57
CA VAL A 7 -12.44 -4.90 3.74
C VAL A 7 -11.22 -5.81 3.63
N PHE A 8 -11.22 -6.96 4.32
CA PHE A 8 -10.12 -7.91 4.27
C PHE A 8 -9.85 -8.39 2.83
N ILE A 9 -10.86 -8.87 2.11
CA ILE A 9 -10.70 -9.38 0.75
C ILE A 9 -10.24 -8.27 -0.20
N THR A 10 -10.80 -7.06 -0.07
CA THR A 10 -10.45 -5.93 -0.94
C THR A 10 -9.00 -5.50 -0.72
N VAL A 11 -8.57 -5.34 0.54
CA VAL A 11 -7.19 -4.97 0.87
C VAL A 11 -6.24 -6.10 0.50
N PHE A 12 -6.59 -7.36 0.78
CA PHE A 12 -5.80 -8.52 0.41
C PHE A 12 -5.54 -8.54 -1.09
N LEU A 13 -6.59 -8.45 -1.93
CA LEU A 13 -6.45 -8.41 -3.38
C LEU A 13 -5.65 -7.20 -3.86
N ALA A 14 -5.84 -6.03 -3.24
CA ALA A 14 -5.12 -4.81 -3.59
C ALA A 14 -3.62 -4.89 -3.28
N GLU A 15 -3.21 -5.67 -2.26
CA GLU A 15 -1.81 -5.81 -1.88
C GLU A 15 -1.11 -7.03 -2.50
N LEU A 16 -1.82 -7.92 -3.21
CA LEU A 16 -1.21 -9.07 -3.88
C LEU A 16 -0.16 -8.63 -4.91
N GLY A 17 1.08 -9.10 -4.74
CA GLY A 17 2.18 -8.80 -5.64
C GLY A 17 2.81 -7.42 -5.45
N ASP A 18 2.53 -6.74 -4.34
CA ASP A 18 3.19 -5.47 -4.03
C ASP A 18 4.70 -5.65 -3.76
N LYS A 19 5.46 -4.56 -3.95
CA LYS A 19 6.91 -4.49 -3.72
C LYS A 19 7.31 -4.96 -2.32
N THR A 20 6.45 -4.73 -1.32
CA THR A 20 6.69 -5.19 0.06
C THR A 20 6.72 -6.72 0.16
N GLN A 21 5.88 -7.44 -0.61
CA GLN A 21 5.88 -8.90 -0.66
C GLN A 21 7.15 -9.43 -1.31
N LEU A 22 7.58 -8.81 -2.43
CA LEU A 22 8.85 -9.16 -3.08
C LEU A 22 10.06 -8.91 -2.15
N ALA A 23 10.08 -7.79 -1.43
CA ALA A 23 11.10 -7.50 -0.44
C ALA A 23 11.12 -8.54 0.68
N THR A 24 9.95 -8.97 1.16
CA THR A 24 9.83 -10.00 2.20
C THR A 24 10.40 -11.35 1.72
N VAL A 25 10.09 -11.74 0.47
CA VAL A 25 10.66 -12.95 -0.14
C VAL A 25 12.18 -12.84 -0.29
N LEU A 26 12.70 -11.68 -0.71
CA LEU A 26 14.14 -11.43 -0.82
C LEU A 26 14.83 -11.53 0.55
N PHE A 27 14.27 -10.94 1.61
CA PHE A 27 14.81 -11.05 2.95
C PHE A 27 14.80 -12.49 3.49
N ALA A 28 13.77 -13.27 3.16
CA ALA A 28 13.71 -14.69 3.50
C ALA A 28 14.77 -15.50 2.73
N ALA A 29 15.05 -15.14 1.47
CA ALA A 29 16.05 -15.79 0.63
C ALA A 29 17.50 -15.43 1.01
N GLU A 30 17.73 -14.22 1.55
CA GLU A 30 19.06 -13.74 1.97
C GLU A 30 19.63 -14.54 3.16
N GLY A 31 18.79 -15.28 3.90
CA GLY A 31 19.21 -16.21 4.95
C GLY A 31 19.74 -15.58 6.24
N ARG A 32 19.65 -14.24 6.38
CA ARG A 32 20.12 -13.50 7.57
C ARG A 32 19.24 -13.69 8.81
N LEU A 33 17.96 -13.97 8.59
CA LEU A 33 16.96 -14.29 9.61
C LEU A 33 16.26 -15.59 9.22
N SER A 34 15.73 -16.32 10.20
CA SER A 34 14.87 -17.47 9.91
C SER A 34 13.59 -17.01 9.18
N PRO A 35 12.95 -17.86 8.36
CA PRO A 35 11.69 -17.51 7.69
C PRO A 35 10.61 -17.02 8.66
N LEU A 36 10.55 -17.60 9.86
CA LEU A 36 9.67 -17.14 10.94
C LEU A 36 10.07 -15.74 11.45
N GLY A 37 11.36 -15.46 11.58
CA GLY A 37 11.86 -14.13 11.96
C GLY A 37 11.49 -13.06 10.93
N VAL A 38 11.64 -13.36 9.64
CA VAL A 38 11.23 -12.45 8.55
C VAL A 38 9.71 -12.24 8.56
N PHE A 39 8.93 -13.32 8.73
CA PHE A 39 7.47 -13.23 8.83
C PHE A 39 7.04 -12.30 9.97
N LEU A 40 7.60 -12.48 11.18
CA LEU A 40 7.26 -11.65 12.33
C LEU A 40 7.67 -10.19 12.13
N ALA A 41 8.86 -9.94 11.58
CA ALA A 41 9.34 -8.59 11.30
C ALA A 41 8.45 -7.86 10.28
N ALA A 42 8.14 -8.51 9.16
CA ALA A 42 7.26 -7.95 8.12
C ALA A 42 5.83 -7.72 8.65
N SER A 43 5.30 -8.66 9.42
CA SER A 43 3.97 -8.55 10.03
C SER A 43 3.92 -7.39 11.04
N LEU A 44 4.92 -7.26 11.90
CA LEU A 44 5.01 -6.17 12.86
C LEU A 44 5.15 -4.82 12.16
N ALA A 45 5.96 -4.74 11.11
CA ALA A 45 6.07 -3.54 10.29
C ALA A 45 4.72 -3.15 9.70
N LEU A 46 3.98 -4.10 9.10
CA LEU A 46 2.65 -3.86 8.53
C LEU A 46 1.63 -3.38 9.57
N VAL A 47 1.58 -4.04 10.74
CA VAL A 47 0.67 -3.63 11.83
C VAL A 47 1.04 -2.24 12.33
N ALA A 48 2.34 -1.96 12.53
CA ALA A 48 2.80 -0.67 13.03
C ALA A 48 2.50 0.47 12.05
N THR A 49 2.79 0.30 10.77
CA THR A 49 2.51 1.32 9.74
C THR A 49 1.01 1.55 9.58
N THR A 50 0.21 0.48 9.59
CA THR A 50 -1.25 0.58 9.54
C THR A 50 -1.80 1.30 10.77
N ALA A 51 -1.33 0.95 11.98
CA ALA A 51 -1.76 1.60 13.21
C ALA A 51 -1.43 3.10 13.23
N LEU A 52 -0.23 3.48 12.75
CA LEU A 52 0.16 4.87 12.60
C LEU A 52 -0.74 5.60 11.58
N GLY A 53 -1.01 4.98 10.43
CA GLY A 53 -1.88 5.54 9.40
C GLY A 53 -3.32 5.76 9.88
N VAL A 54 -3.90 4.75 10.55
CA VAL A 54 -5.23 4.85 11.14
C VAL A 54 -5.26 5.89 12.26
N GLY A 55 -4.25 5.90 13.15
CA GLY A 55 -4.15 6.89 14.23
C GLY A 55 -4.07 8.32 13.71
N ALA A 56 -3.27 8.55 12.67
CA ALA A 56 -3.21 9.85 12.00
C ALA A 56 -4.55 10.22 11.33
N GLY A 57 -5.22 9.25 10.71
CA GLY A 57 -6.55 9.43 10.13
C GLY A 57 -7.60 9.84 11.16
N VAL A 58 -7.61 9.21 12.34
CA VAL A 58 -8.50 9.56 13.46
C VAL A 58 -8.21 10.97 13.96
N LEU A 59 -6.93 11.34 14.10
CA LEU A 59 -6.57 12.68 14.54
C LEU A 59 -7.00 13.77 13.54
N ALA A 60 -6.91 13.46 12.24
CA ALA A 60 -7.27 14.37 11.16
C ALA A 60 -8.78 14.33 10.78
N GLU A 61 -9.57 13.42 11.37
CA GLU A 61 -10.95 13.12 10.99
C GLU A 61 -11.81 14.39 10.86
N LYS A 62 -11.70 15.31 11.82
CA LYS A 62 -12.48 16.56 11.83
C LYS A 62 -12.27 17.44 10.60
N HIS A 63 -11.04 17.45 10.06
CA HIS A 63 -10.71 18.20 8.85
C HIS A 63 -11.01 17.39 7.59
N LEU A 64 -10.80 16.07 7.65
CA LEU A 64 -11.02 15.16 6.54
C LEU A 64 -12.50 14.94 6.20
N ALA A 65 -13.40 15.02 7.20
CA ALA A 65 -14.83 14.81 7.02
C ALA A 65 -15.49 15.82 6.07
N ALA A 66 -14.93 17.03 5.96
CA ALA A 66 -15.42 18.07 5.04
C ALA A 66 -14.92 17.87 3.60
N LEU A 67 -13.96 16.97 3.37
CA LEU A 67 -13.32 16.77 2.08
C LEU A 67 -13.91 15.56 1.34
N PRO A 68 -14.10 15.64 0.01
CA PRO A 68 -14.55 14.51 -0.79
C PRO A 68 -13.38 13.53 -1.03
N LEU A 69 -12.90 12.87 0.03
CA LEU A 69 -11.69 12.03 -0.01
C LEU A 69 -11.69 10.97 -1.10
N LYS A 70 -12.85 10.36 -1.37
CA LYS A 70 -12.99 9.37 -2.45
C LYS A 70 -12.72 9.97 -3.83
N LEU A 71 -13.21 11.18 -4.07
CA LEU A 71 -12.97 11.89 -5.33
C LEU A 71 -11.51 12.31 -5.45
N ILE A 72 -10.93 12.86 -4.37
CA ILE A 72 -9.52 13.27 -4.34
C ILE A 72 -8.61 12.08 -4.61
N ALA A 73 -8.83 10.96 -3.91
CA ALA A 73 -8.07 9.73 -4.11
C ALA A 73 -8.24 9.18 -5.53
N GLY A 74 -9.46 9.13 -6.05
CA GLY A 74 -9.75 8.65 -7.41
C GLY A 74 -9.05 9.48 -8.48
N VAL A 75 -9.13 10.82 -8.38
CA VAL A 75 -8.41 11.74 -9.28
C VAL A 75 -6.90 11.55 -9.15
N GLY A 76 -6.38 11.41 -7.93
CA GLY A 76 -4.96 11.14 -7.69
C GLY A 76 -4.48 9.86 -8.37
N PHE A 77 -5.24 8.77 -8.27
CA PHE A 77 -4.93 7.50 -8.96
C PHE A 77 -4.92 7.67 -10.49
N VAL A 78 -5.88 8.40 -11.06
CA VAL A 78 -5.91 8.68 -12.50
C VAL A 78 -4.68 9.49 -12.93
N VAL A 79 -4.33 10.54 -12.17
CA VAL A 79 -3.15 11.38 -12.46
C VAL A 79 -1.87 10.56 -12.40
N ILE A 80 -1.68 9.76 -11.34
CA ILE A 80 -0.50 8.88 -11.21
C ILE A 80 -0.46 7.85 -12.33
N GLY A 81 -1.60 7.26 -12.70
CA GLY A 81 -1.71 6.32 -13.81
C GLY A 81 -1.31 6.95 -15.15
N LEU A 82 -1.86 8.12 -15.45
CA LEU A 82 -1.52 8.87 -16.67
C LEU A 82 -0.05 9.28 -16.70
N TRP A 83 0.50 9.76 -15.58
CA TRP A 83 1.92 10.09 -15.47
C TRP A 83 2.79 8.84 -15.71
N THR A 84 2.46 7.71 -15.09
CA THR A 84 3.21 6.46 -15.26
C THR A 84 3.23 6.02 -16.73
N ILE A 85 2.09 6.10 -17.42
CA ILE A 85 1.98 5.80 -18.86
C ILE A 85 2.81 6.80 -19.68
N TRP A 86 2.70 8.09 -19.40
CA TRP A 86 3.48 9.12 -20.09
C TRP A 86 4.98 8.90 -19.92
N GLY A 87 5.44 8.59 -18.70
CA GLY A 87 6.84 8.28 -18.39
C GLY A 87 7.39 7.14 -19.24
N HIS A 88 6.61 6.07 -19.42
CA HIS A 88 6.99 4.96 -20.31
C HIS A 88 7.27 5.42 -21.75
N PHE A 89 6.47 6.34 -22.29
CA PHE A 89 6.68 6.85 -23.65
C PHE A 89 7.76 7.92 -23.74
N ALA A 90 7.90 8.77 -22.72
CA ALA A 90 8.93 9.80 -22.67
C ALA A 90 10.35 9.20 -22.61
N GLU A 91 10.53 8.12 -21.84
CA GLU A 91 11.81 7.41 -21.74
C GLU A 91 12.14 6.62 -23.02
N ARG A 92 11.13 6.08 -23.70
CA ARG A 92 11.32 5.35 -24.98
C ARG A 92 11.51 6.26 -26.20
N GLY A 93 11.06 7.52 -26.15
CA GLY A 93 11.31 8.50 -27.20
C GLY A 93 12.68 9.20 -27.10
N ALA A 94 13.41 8.99 -26.00
CA ALA A 94 14.74 9.55 -25.74
C ALA A 94 15.89 8.55 -26.00
N ALA A 95 15.58 7.31 -26.40
CA ALA A 95 16.51 6.26 -26.81
C ALA A 95 16.41 6.01 -28.33
#